data_AF-A0A2A4LL56-F1
#
_entry.id   AF-A0A2A4LL56-F1
#
_cell.length_a   1.000
_cell.length_b   1.000
_cell.length_c   1.000
_cell.angle_alpha   90.00
_cell.angle_beta   90.00
_cell.angle_gamma   90.00
#
_symmetry.space_group_name_H-M   'P 1'
#
loop_
_entity.id
_entity.type
_entity.pdbx_description
1 polymer ?
#
loop_
_entity_poly.entity_id
_entity_poly.type
_entity_poly.pdbx_seq_one_letter_code
_entity_poly.pdbx_strand_id
1 'polypeptide(L)'
;MSNKFANAALVAGALTAAITMATTVTAEAAKLKCFGVAKAGANDCKAGANTTCKGTSKVDYQGNAWKVVTADSCATYTLANGKALPGKRKGSDVALARDPA
;
A
#
# COMPACT_ATOMS: atom_id res chain seq x y z
N MET A 1 26.00 28.29 62.71
CA MET A 1 26.15 29.23 61.57
C MET A 1 27.63 29.42 61.30
N SER A 2 27.97 29.64 60.02
CA SER A 2 29.32 29.87 59.47
C SER A 2 30.11 28.61 59.06
N ASN A 3 30.12 28.30 57.77
CA ASN A 3 31.20 28.78 56.91
C ASN A 3 30.89 28.52 55.43
N LYS A 4 30.75 29.62 54.68
CA LYS A 4 30.81 29.63 53.22
C LYS A 4 32.27 29.50 52.82
N PHE A 5 32.66 28.38 52.23
CA PHE A 5 33.85 28.31 51.39
C PHE A 5 33.49 27.60 50.10
N ALA A 6 33.74 28.34 49.01
CA ALA A 6 33.48 28.01 47.63
C ALA A 6 34.09 26.65 47.25
N ASN A 7 33.39 25.91 46.40
CA ASN A 7 34.05 24.93 45.55
C ASN A 7 33.40 24.92 44.17
N ALA A 8 34.23 25.32 43.21
CA ALA A 8 34.35 24.77 41.87
C ALA A 8 33.08 24.69 41.02
N ALA A 9 33.02 25.63 40.08
CA ALA A 9 32.42 25.42 38.79
C ALA A 9 32.84 24.05 38.21
N LEU A 10 31.86 23.21 37.88
CA LEU A 10 31.98 22.19 36.84
C LEU A 10 30.63 22.14 36.11
N VAL A 11 30.51 22.98 35.08
CA VAL A 11 29.53 22.79 34.00
C VAL A 11 30.04 21.60 33.19
N ALA A 12 29.67 20.39 33.59
CA ALA A 12 29.96 19.19 32.82
C ALA A 12 28.79 18.94 31.87
N GLY A 13 28.96 19.36 30.63
CA GLY A 13 28.03 19.10 29.54
C GLY A 13 27.99 17.61 29.21
N ALA A 14 26.77 17.09 29.06
CA ALA A 14 26.50 15.84 28.35
C ALA A 14 25.19 16.02 27.56
N LEU A 15 25.29 16.60 26.37
CA LEU A 15 24.22 16.50 25.37
C LEU A 15 24.38 15.15 24.69
N THR A 16 23.76 14.11 25.24
CA THR A 16 23.64 12.81 24.56
C THR A 16 22.73 13.00 23.35
N ALA A 17 23.32 12.95 22.15
CA ALA A 17 22.59 12.97 20.89
C ALA A 17 21.62 11.79 20.84
N ALA A 18 20.32 12.07 20.83
CA ALA A 18 19.30 11.05 20.64
C ALA A 18 19.50 10.40 19.27
N ILE A 19 19.73 9.09 19.26
CA ILE A 19 19.83 8.28 18.04
C ILE A 19 18.41 8.15 17.48
N THR A 20 18.05 9.04 16.56
CA THR A 20 16.85 8.86 15.74
C THR A 20 17.24 8.03 14.53
N MET A 21 17.22 6.70 14.67
CA MET A 21 17.18 5.80 13.52
C MET A 21 15.79 5.94 12.89
N ALA A 22 15.58 7.01 12.12
CA ALA A 22 14.45 7.06 11.20
C ALA A 22 14.76 6.09 10.07
N THR A 23 14.38 4.82 10.25
CA THR A 23 14.28 3.90 9.13
C THR A 23 13.16 4.43 8.24
N THR A 24 13.53 5.17 7.20
CA THR A 24 12.66 5.38 6.06
C THR A 24 12.48 4.01 5.41
N VAL A 25 11.47 3.26 5.86
CA VAL A 25 10.97 2.12 5.10
C VAL A 25 10.43 2.74 3.82
N THR A 26 11.23 2.73 2.76
CA THR A 26 10.72 2.95 1.42
C THR A 26 9.76 1.78 1.19
N ALA A 27 8.46 2.02 1.34
CA ALA A 27 7.44 1.03 1.05
C ALA A 27 7.58 0.66 -0.44
N GLU A 28 8.26 -0.44 -0.71
CA GLU A 28 8.32 -0.99 -2.06
C GLU A 28 6.92 -1.56 -2.32
N ALA A 29 6.17 -0.91 -3.21
CA ALA A 29 4.79 -1.29 -3.46
C ALA A 29 4.71 -2.77 -3.84
N ALA A 30 3.92 -3.54 -3.09
CA ALA A 30 3.83 -4.99 -3.26
C ALA A 30 3.08 -5.32 -4.56
N LYS A 31 3.46 -6.44 -5.21
CA LYS A 31 2.65 -7.02 -6.29
C LYS A 31 1.45 -7.75 -5.66
N LEU A 32 0.29 -7.13 -5.71
CA LEU A 32 -0.94 -7.64 -5.12
C LEU A 32 -1.90 -8.13 -6.20
N LYS A 33 -2.55 -9.27 -5.93
CA LYS A 33 -3.71 -9.71 -6.71
C LYS A 33 -4.94 -8.94 -6.23
N CYS A 34 -5.44 -8.03 -7.05
CA CYS A 34 -6.59 -7.21 -6.71
C CYS A 34 -7.77 -7.47 -7.63
N PHE A 35 -8.90 -7.83 -7.04
CA PHE A 35 -10.20 -7.97 -7.70
C PHE A 35 -10.89 -6.63 -7.85
N GLY A 36 -11.66 -6.45 -8.92
CA GLY A 36 -12.42 -5.25 -9.15
C GLY A 36 -11.62 -4.04 -9.63
N VAL A 37 -10.38 -4.25 -10.09
CA VAL A 37 -9.48 -3.19 -10.61
C VAL A 37 -9.20 -3.32 -12.11
N ALA A 38 -9.49 -4.48 -12.69
CA ALA A 38 -9.28 -4.74 -14.11
C ALA A 38 -10.33 -4.03 -14.98
N LYS A 39 -9.91 -3.47 -16.12
CA LYS A 39 -10.85 -3.04 -17.17
C LYS A 39 -11.43 -4.25 -17.90
N ALA A 40 -12.52 -4.04 -18.64
CA ALA A 40 -13.08 -5.05 -19.53
C ALA A 40 -11.98 -5.61 -20.45
N GLY A 41 -11.92 -6.93 -20.60
CA GLY A 41 -10.91 -7.60 -21.42
C GLY A 41 -9.47 -7.56 -20.86
N ALA A 42 -9.21 -6.91 -19.73
CA ALA A 42 -7.86 -6.62 -19.24
C ALA A 42 -7.55 -7.21 -17.85
N ASN A 43 -8.27 -8.26 -17.45
CA ASN A 43 -8.01 -8.99 -16.21
C ASN A 43 -6.89 -10.03 -16.40
N ASP A 44 -6.11 -10.21 -15.34
CA ASP A 44 -5.20 -11.34 -15.20
C ASP A 44 -5.98 -12.56 -14.68
N CYS A 45 -5.42 -13.74 -14.85
CA CYS A 45 -6.06 -14.98 -14.42
C CYS A 45 -5.13 -15.90 -13.64
N LYS A 46 -5.73 -16.80 -12.84
CA LYS A 46 -5.05 -17.77 -11.97
C LYS A 46 -4.37 -18.86 -12.77
N ALA A 47 -4.84 -19.09 -13.98
CA ALA A 47 -4.48 -20.25 -14.75
C ALA A 47 -3.26 -19.88 -15.61
N GLY A 48 -2.24 -20.75 -15.54
CA GLY A 48 -0.93 -20.52 -16.13
C GLY A 48 -0.97 -20.38 -17.65
N ALA A 49 0.21 -20.35 -18.26
CA ALA A 49 0.37 -20.39 -19.71
C ALA A 49 -0.56 -21.47 -20.30
N ASN A 50 -1.40 -21.09 -21.27
CA ASN A 50 -2.42 -21.91 -21.97
C ASN A 50 -3.82 -21.99 -21.36
N THR A 51 -4.30 -20.96 -20.66
CA THR A 51 -5.71 -20.88 -20.23
C THR A 51 -6.39 -19.55 -20.59
N THR A 52 -7.65 -19.62 -21.00
CA THR A 52 -8.35 -18.57 -21.76
C THR A 52 -9.00 -17.46 -20.93
N CYS A 53 -8.65 -17.35 -19.65
CA CYS A 53 -9.35 -16.45 -18.72
C CYS A 53 -8.79 -15.02 -18.68
N LYS A 54 -7.68 -14.75 -19.38
CA LYS A 54 -7.28 -13.38 -19.69
C LYS A 54 -8.32 -12.78 -20.64
N GLY A 55 -9.00 -11.74 -20.18
CA GLY A 55 -9.99 -11.02 -20.98
C GLY A 55 -11.43 -11.49 -20.85
N THR A 56 -11.74 -12.28 -19.82
CA THR A 56 -13.13 -12.66 -19.51
C THR A 56 -13.90 -11.56 -18.78
N SER A 57 -13.22 -10.52 -18.30
CA SER A 57 -13.90 -9.38 -17.67
C SER A 57 -14.83 -8.72 -18.69
N LYS A 58 -16.14 -8.83 -18.46
CA LYS A 58 -17.17 -8.32 -19.40
C LYS A 58 -17.38 -6.82 -19.24
N VAL A 59 -17.16 -6.30 -18.03
CA VAL A 59 -17.33 -4.89 -17.69
C VAL A 59 -16.09 -4.34 -17.02
N ASP A 60 -15.96 -3.02 -17.05
CA ASP A 60 -14.91 -2.31 -16.34
C ASP A 60 -15.09 -2.47 -14.82
N TYR A 61 -14.01 -2.88 -14.17
CA TYR A 61 -13.90 -3.04 -12.72
C TYR A 61 -14.83 -4.12 -12.15
N GLN A 62 -15.08 -5.17 -12.96
CA GLN A 62 -15.91 -6.32 -12.57
C GLN A 62 -15.38 -6.95 -11.27
N GLY A 63 -16.27 -7.14 -10.30
CA GLY A 63 -15.91 -7.55 -8.94
C GLY A 63 -15.22 -8.91 -8.83
N ASN A 64 -15.49 -9.85 -9.74
CA ASN A 64 -14.85 -11.17 -9.77
C ASN A 64 -13.60 -11.22 -10.67
N ALA A 65 -13.32 -10.17 -11.44
CA ALA A 65 -12.17 -10.07 -12.32
C ALA A 65 -11.01 -9.39 -11.57
N TRP A 66 -9.81 -9.94 -11.70
CA TRP A 66 -8.65 -9.45 -10.95
C TRP A 66 -7.48 -9.10 -11.84
N LYS A 67 -6.55 -8.31 -11.31
CA LYS A 67 -5.27 -7.97 -11.94
C LYS A 67 -4.16 -7.99 -10.90
N VAL A 68 -2.95 -8.36 -11.30
CA VAL A 68 -1.75 -8.09 -10.49
C VAL A 68 -1.42 -6.61 -10.64
N VAL A 69 -1.40 -5.89 -9.51
CA VAL A 69 -1.07 -4.48 -9.45
C VAL A 69 0.07 -4.26 -8.47
N THR A 70 0.89 -3.26 -8.73
CA THR A 70 1.89 -2.80 -7.78
C THR A 70 1.25 -1.72 -6.91
N ALA A 71 0.89 -2.06 -5.68
CA ALA A 71 0.21 -1.15 -4.74
C ALA A 71 0.41 -1.58 -3.29
N ASP A 72 0.19 -0.65 -2.35
CA ASP A 72 0.24 -0.97 -0.92
C ASP A 72 -0.98 -1.78 -0.46
N SER A 73 -2.15 -1.53 -1.07
CA SER A 73 -3.36 -2.33 -0.82
C SER A 73 -4.33 -2.27 -2.01
N CYS A 74 -5.17 -3.29 -2.17
CA CYS A 74 -6.25 -3.26 -3.15
C CYS A 74 -7.34 -2.23 -2.83
N ALA A 75 -7.54 -1.92 -1.54
CA ALA A 75 -8.55 -0.97 -1.09
C ALA A 75 -8.16 0.49 -1.39
N THR A 76 -6.86 0.78 -1.48
CA THR A 76 -6.29 2.10 -1.79
C THR A 76 -5.73 2.20 -3.19
N TYR A 77 -5.92 1.17 -4.03
CA TYR A 77 -5.45 1.16 -5.41
C TYR A 77 -6.02 2.34 -6.21
N THR A 78 -5.11 3.06 -6.89
CA THR A 78 -5.45 4.11 -7.85
C THR A 78 -5.10 3.67 -9.26
N LEU A 79 -5.84 4.20 -10.21
CA LEU A 79 -5.57 4.01 -11.63
C LEU A 79 -4.24 4.68 -12.01
N ALA A 80 -3.66 4.26 -13.13
CA ALA A 80 -2.39 4.82 -13.62
C ALA A 80 -2.42 6.35 -13.85
N ASN A 81 -3.60 6.95 -13.98
CA ASN A 81 -3.79 8.40 -14.08
C ASN A 81 -3.98 9.10 -12.71
N GLY A 82 -3.70 8.40 -11.60
CA GLY A 82 -3.85 8.90 -10.23
C GLY A 82 -5.29 9.00 -9.72
N LYS A 83 -6.31 8.63 -10.52
CA LYS A 83 -7.71 8.69 -10.09
C LYS A 83 -8.12 7.42 -9.33
N ALA A 84 -9.05 7.60 -8.40
CA ALA A 84 -9.75 6.47 -7.78
C ALA A 84 -10.60 5.71 -8.81
N LEU A 85 -10.97 4.47 -8.48
CA LEU A 85 -11.92 3.70 -9.27
C LEU A 85 -13.28 4.43 -9.35
N PRO A 86 -13.98 4.36 -10.50
CA PRO A 86 -15.25 5.05 -10.67
C PRO A 86 -16.34 4.52 -9.73
N GLY A 87 -17.33 5.36 -9.43
CA GLY A 87 -18.49 4.96 -8.65
C GLY A 87 -18.20 4.62 -7.19
N LYS A 88 -17.17 5.23 -6.58
CA LYS A 88 -16.71 4.94 -5.21
C LYS A 88 -16.32 3.46 -5.00
N ARG A 89 -16.02 2.74 -6.08
CA ARG A 89 -15.57 1.34 -6.02
C ARG A 89 -14.20 1.26 -5.37
N LYS A 90 -13.93 0.13 -4.72
CA LYS A 90 -12.62 -0.23 -4.20
C LYS A 90 -12.25 -1.62 -4.72
N GLY A 91 -10.95 -1.84 -4.88
CA GLY A 91 -10.44 -3.19 -5.10
C GLY A 91 -10.48 -4.00 -3.81
N SER A 92 -10.33 -5.31 -3.93
CA SER A 92 -10.18 -6.22 -2.80
C SER A 92 -9.21 -7.34 -3.15
N ASP A 93 -8.58 -7.89 -2.13
CA ASP A 93 -7.80 -9.12 -2.16
C ASP A 93 -8.67 -10.38 -2.42
N VAL A 94 -9.99 -10.29 -2.21
CA VAL A 94 -10.97 -11.34 -2.49
C VAL A 94 -11.95 -10.93 -3.59
N ALA A 95 -12.61 -11.90 -4.21
CA ALA A 95 -13.62 -11.65 -5.22
C ALA A 95 -14.83 -10.89 -4.63
N LEU A 96 -15.29 -9.85 -5.33
CA LEU A 96 -16.36 -8.97 -4.90
C LEU A 96 -17.68 -9.39 -5.53
N ALA A 97 -18.67 -9.74 -4.71
CA ALA A 97 -20.02 -10.11 -5.14
C ALA A 97 -20.87 -8.85 -5.42
N ARG A 98 -20.56 -8.15 -6.51
CA ARG A 98 -21.29 -6.92 -6.91
C ARG A 98 -21.66 -6.86 -8.40
N ASP A 99 -21.02 -7.66 -9.24
CA ASP A 99 -21.26 -7.70 -10.68
C ASP A 99 -21.61 -9.16 -11.08
N PRO A 100 -22.51 -9.37 -12.05
CA PRO A 100 -22.79 -10.70 -12.56
C PRO A 100 -21.53 -11.31 -13.20
N ALA A 101 -21.40 -12.64 -13.11
CA ALA A 101 -20.26 -13.37 -13.65
C ALA A 101 -20.21 -13.38 -15.19
#